data_AF-A0A2G1Y710-F1
#
_entry.id   AF-A0A2G1Y710-F1
#
_cell.length_a   1.000
_cell.length_b   1.000
_cell.length_c   1.000
_cell.angle_alpha   90.00
_cell.angle_beta   90.00
_cell.angle_gamma   90.00
#
_symmetry.space_group_name_H-M   'P 1'
#
loop_
_entity.id
_entity.type
_entity.pdbx_description
1 polymer ?
#
loop_
_entity_poly.entity_id
_entity_poly.type
_entity_poly.pdbx_seq_one_letter_code
_entity_poly.pdbx_strand_id
1 'polypeptide(L)'
;MGAKTYLLAALAAMGWTGMGAAQAPKPGALETYRDWAIGCDNRNRCEAVSLLPDGGAWPDNPLMVGVVREAGPDAPTEVWVSREAKGGGAVSFHIDGRKVATAQSR
;
A
#
# COMPACT_ATOMS: atom_id res chain seq x y z
N MET A 1 -13.85 -65.96 -12.39
CA MET A 1 -14.78 -64.93 -11.85
C MET A 1 -14.02 -64.15 -10.78
N GLY A 2 -13.37 -63.03 -11.12
CA GLY A 2 -12.43 -62.39 -10.17
C GLY A 2 -12.00 -60.96 -10.50
N ALA A 3 -12.72 -60.27 -11.40
CA ALA A 3 -12.33 -58.94 -11.87
C ALA A 3 -13.33 -57.83 -11.49
N LYS A 4 -14.39 -58.14 -10.71
CA LYS A 4 -15.48 -57.19 -10.43
C LYS A 4 -15.45 -56.56 -9.04
N THR A 5 -14.58 -57.02 -8.13
CA THR A 5 -14.57 -56.57 -6.73
C THR A 5 -13.57 -55.45 -6.42
N TYR A 6 -12.64 -55.13 -7.32
CA TYR A 6 -11.61 -54.12 -7.06
C TYR A 6 -11.99 -52.69 -7.49
N LEU A 7 -13.10 -52.52 -8.20
CA LEU A 7 -13.52 -51.20 -8.72
C LEU A 7 -14.35 -50.35 -7.74
N LEU A 8 -14.74 -50.88 -6.59
CA LEU A 8 -15.60 -50.16 -5.63
C LEU A 8 -14.85 -49.47 -4.49
N ALA A 9 -13.55 -49.70 -4.32
CA ALA A 9 -12.78 -49.06 -3.24
C ALA A 9 -12.10 -47.74 -3.65
N ALA A 10 -12.03 -47.40 -4.94
CA ALA A 10 -11.28 -46.24 -5.42
C ALA A 10 -12.11 -44.93 -5.52
N LEU A 11 -13.42 -44.97 -5.30
CA LEU A 11 -14.32 -43.82 -5.48
C LEU A 11 -14.60 -43.01 -4.20
N ALA A 12 -14.05 -43.40 -3.05
CA ALA A 12 -14.34 -42.75 -1.76
C ALA A 12 -13.30 -41.71 -1.31
N ALA A 13 -12.24 -41.46 -2.08
CA ALA A 13 -11.13 -40.57 -1.66
C ALA A 13 -11.02 -39.26 -2.47
N MET A 14 -12.01 -38.94 -3.33
CA MET A 14 -12.02 -37.71 -4.13
C MET A 14 -13.05 -36.67 -3.68
N GLY A 15 -13.66 -36.86 -2.51
CA GLY A 15 -14.46 -35.83 -1.86
C GLY A 15 -13.63 -35.18 -0.77
N TRP A 16 -13.31 -33.89 -0.94
CA TRP A 16 -12.72 -32.95 0.04
C TRP A 16 -11.39 -32.33 -0.39
N THR A 17 -11.30 -31.84 -1.63
CA THR A 17 -10.69 -30.52 -1.76
C THR A 17 -11.68 -29.53 -1.16
N GLY A 18 -11.55 -29.29 0.15
CA GLY A 18 -12.28 -28.21 0.80
C GLY A 18 -12.06 -26.96 -0.02
N MET A 19 -13.15 -26.41 -0.58
CA MET A 19 -13.13 -25.11 -1.20
C MET A 19 -12.75 -24.15 -0.08
N GLY A 20 -11.45 -23.85 0.07
CA GLY A 20 -10.98 -22.89 1.04
C GLY A 20 -11.70 -21.59 0.71
N ALA A 21 -12.67 -21.21 1.53
CA ALA A 21 -13.37 -19.95 1.37
C ALA A 21 -12.28 -18.88 1.38
N ALA A 22 -12.05 -18.25 0.22
CA ALA A 22 -11.08 -17.17 0.11
C ALA A 22 -11.46 -16.13 1.17
N GLN A 23 -10.59 -15.94 2.16
CA GLN A 23 -10.80 -14.94 3.19
C GLN A 23 -10.93 -13.59 2.47
N ALA A 24 -12.01 -12.85 2.75
CA ALA A 24 -12.15 -11.51 2.21
C ALA A 24 -10.92 -10.69 2.63
N PRO A 25 -10.26 -9.96 1.72
CA PRO A 25 -9.16 -9.08 2.09
C PRO A 25 -9.63 -8.12 3.18
N LYS A 26 -9.02 -8.18 4.36
CA LYS A 26 -9.27 -7.22 5.42
C LYS A 26 -8.25 -6.10 5.28
N PRO A 27 -8.66 -4.85 5.03
CA PRO A 27 -7.74 -3.73 5.02
C PRO A 27 -6.94 -3.68 6.33
N GLY A 28 -5.65 -3.36 6.21
CA GLY A 28 -4.81 -3.08 7.37
C GLY A 28 -5.38 -1.91 8.19
N ALA A 29 -5.04 -1.86 9.48
CA ALA A 29 -5.39 -0.70 10.29
C ALA A 29 -4.70 0.55 9.73
N LEU A 30 -5.44 1.65 9.65
CA LEU A 30 -4.88 2.97 9.39
C LEU A 30 -4.69 3.67 10.72
N GLU A 31 -3.51 4.25 10.90
CA GLU A 31 -3.19 5.10 12.03
C GLU A 31 -3.16 6.56 11.57
N THR A 32 -3.53 7.49 12.45
CA THR A 32 -3.52 8.92 12.13
C THR A 32 -2.70 9.68 13.17
N TYR A 33 -1.73 10.44 12.69
CA TYR A 33 -0.82 11.25 13.51
C TYR A 33 -0.86 12.69 13.01
N ARG A 34 -1.73 13.51 13.62
CA ARG A 34 -2.01 14.88 13.15
C ARG A 34 -2.43 14.84 11.67
N ASP A 35 -1.69 15.53 10.81
CA ASP A 35 -1.97 15.66 9.37
C ASP A 35 -1.38 14.51 8.55
N TRP A 36 -1.23 13.31 9.13
CA TRP A 36 -0.69 12.13 8.47
C TRP A 36 -1.57 10.91 8.70
N ALA A 37 -1.90 10.21 7.62
CA ALA A 37 -2.43 8.85 7.69
C ALA A 37 -1.32 7.85 7.35
N ILE A 38 -1.23 6.78 8.12
CA ILE A 38 -0.23 5.72 7.97
C ILE A 38 -0.92 4.39 7.77
N GLY A 39 -0.47 3.61 6.79
CA GLY A 39 -0.93 2.25 6.56
C GLY A 39 0.16 1.38 5.96
N CYS A 40 0.03 0.06 6.12
CA CYS A 40 0.94 -0.92 5.51
C CYS A 40 0.17 -1.90 4.63
N ASP A 41 0.77 -2.31 3.53
CA ASP A 41 0.25 -3.39 2.70
C ASP A 41 0.57 -4.78 3.29
N ASN A 42 0.08 -5.84 2.63
CA ASN A 42 0.29 -7.23 3.06
C ASN A 42 1.73 -7.73 2.86
N ARG A 43 2.63 -6.93 2.28
CA ARG A 43 4.06 -7.20 2.17
C ARG A 43 4.88 -6.40 3.19
N ASN A 44 4.20 -5.73 4.12
CA ASN A 44 4.79 -4.83 5.11
C ASN A 44 5.52 -3.62 4.47
N ARG A 45 5.10 -3.19 3.27
CA ARG A 45 5.45 -1.88 2.74
C ARG A 45 4.51 -0.87 3.38
N CYS A 46 5.08 0.03 4.18
CA CYS A 46 4.33 1.04 4.92
C CYS A 46 4.47 2.41 4.27
N GLU A 47 3.38 3.17 4.29
CA GLU A 47 3.32 4.50 3.69
C GLU A 47 2.60 5.46 4.64
N ALA A 48 3.21 6.62 4.86
CA ALA A 48 2.61 7.77 5.52
C ALA A 48 2.29 8.83 4.47
N VAL A 49 1.04 9.26 4.36
CA VAL A 49 0.60 10.27 3.39
C VAL A 49 0.08 11.51 4.12
N SER A 50 0.45 12.69 3.63
CA SER A 50 -0.05 13.95 4.19
C SER A 50 -1.53 14.11 3.93
N LEU A 51 -2.28 14.47 4.97
CA LEU A 51 -3.68 14.84 4.91
C LEU A 51 -3.82 16.36 4.81
N LEU A 52 -4.88 16.81 4.13
CA LEU A 52 -5.34 18.17 4.36
C LEU A 52 -5.97 18.21 5.77
N PRO A 53 -5.69 19.25 6.58
CA PRO A 53 -6.33 19.39 7.88
C PRO A 53 -7.85 19.43 7.77
N ASP A 54 -8.54 18.91 8.79
CA ASP A 54 -10.00 18.94 8.85
C ASP A 54 -10.52 20.38 8.77
N GLY A 55 -11.47 20.62 7.87
CA GLY A 55 -12.00 21.96 7.60
C GLY A 55 -11.07 22.88 6.82
N GLY A 56 -9.92 22.39 6.34
CA GLY A 56 -9.02 23.12 5.45
C GLY A 56 -9.65 23.36 4.07
N ALA A 57 -9.33 24.52 3.48
CA ALA A 57 -9.65 24.78 2.08
C ALA A 57 -8.64 24.06 1.19
N TRP A 58 -9.13 23.37 0.17
CA TRP A 58 -8.29 22.73 -0.82
C TRP A 58 -7.63 23.79 -1.71
N PRO A 59 -6.29 23.81 -1.85
CA PRO A 59 -5.63 24.79 -2.70
C PRO A 59 -5.81 24.46 -4.18
N ASP A 60 -5.79 25.46 -5.06
CA ASP A 60 -5.94 25.27 -6.52
C ASP A 60 -4.87 24.34 -7.12
N ASN A 61 -3.69 24.27 -6.50
CA ASN A 61 -2.56 23.45 -6.93
C ASN A 61 -2.02 22.68 -5.71
N PRO A 62 -2.64 21.56 -5.32
CA PRO A 62 -2.19 20.76 -4.19
C PRO A 62 -0.78 20.21 -4.41
N LEU A 63 -0.03 20.14 -3.31
CA LEU A 63 1.12 19.26 -3.21
C LEU A 63 0.79 18.19 -2.17
N MET A 64 0.91 16.94 -2.58
CA MET A 64 0.84 15.80 -1.67
C MET A 64 2.25 15.30 -1.43
N VAL A 65 2.56 14.96 -0.19
CA VAL A 65 3.82 14.32 0.18
C VAL A 65 3.52 12.97 0.81
N GLY A 66 4.31 11.98 0.44
CA GLY A 66 4.28 10.67 1.08
C GLY A 66 5.68 10.20 1.44
N VAL A 67 5.75 9.42 2.51
CA VAL A 67 6.96 8.76 2.98
C VAL A 67 6.69 7.27 2.95
N VAL A 68 7.49 6.53 2.20
CA VAL A 68 7.35 5.08 2.05
C VAL A 68 8.60 4.37 2.55
N ARG A 69 8.38 3.19 3.13
CA ARG A 69 9.44 2.27 3.54
C ARG A 69 9.03 0.84 3.24
N GLU A 70 9.92 0.10 2.59
CA GLU A 70 9.77 -1.35 2.40
C GLU A 70 9.97 -2.12 3.72
N ALA A 71 9.65 -3.41 3.73
CA ALA A 71 9.88 -4.27 4.88
C ALA A 71 11.38 -4.46 5.16
N GLY A 72 11.75 -4.51 6.44
CA GLY A 72 13.10 -4.86 6.90
C GLY A 72 13.80 -3.76 7.71
N PRO A 73 14.80 -4.12 8.53
CA PRO A 73 15.46 -3.17 9.43
C PRO A 73 16.27 -2.10 8.70
N ASP A 74 16.82 -2.42 7.54
CA ASP A 74 17.69 -1.54 6.75
C ASP A 74 16.99 -0.99 5.48
N ALA A 75 15.67 -1.19 5.36
CA ALA A 75 14.93 -0.69 4.22
C ALA A 75 15.04 0.85 4.15
N PRO A 76 15.46 1.41 3.00
CA PRO A 76 15.60 2.85 2.85
C PRO A 76 14.23 3.53 2.94
N THR A 77 14.24 4.77 3.39
CA THR A 77 13.07 5.64 3.33
C THR A 77 13.08 6.40 2.02
N GLU A 78 11.98 6.32 1.29
CA GLU A 78 11.75 7.13 0.10
C GLU A 78 10.68 8.19 0.41
N VAL A 79 10.91 9.41 -0.08
CA VAL A 79 9.95 10.51 0.01
C VAL A 79 9.52 10.87 -1.40
N TRP A 80 8.22 10.82 -1.66
CA TRP A 80 7.65 11.22 -2.93
C TRP A 80 6.80 12.47 -2.76
N VAL A 81 6.68 13.24 -3.84
CA VAL A 81 5.75 14.36 -3.95
C VAL A 81 4.96 14.23 -5.23
N SER A 82 3.65 14.43 -5.11
CA SER A 82 2.74 14.58 -6.24
C SER A 82 2.23 16.01 -6.28
N ARG A 83 2.16 16.56 -7.49
CA ARG A 83 1.61 17.89 -7.77
C ARG A 83 0.50 17.72 -8.79
N GLU A 84 -0.71 18.11 -8.42
CA GLU A 84 -1.85 18.08 -9.35
C GLU A 84 -2.04 19.48 -9.92
N ALA A 85 -1.28 19.82 -10.95
CA ALA A 85 -1.35 21.13 -11.57
C ALA A 85 -0.85 21.10 -13.02
N LYS A 86 -1.31 22.06 -13.82
CA LYS A 86 -0.93 22.14 -15.24
C LYS A 86 0.54 22.59 -15.41
N GLY A 87 1.21 21.99 -16.38
CA GLY A 87 2.58 22.32 -16.77
C GLY A 87 3.65 21.80 -15.80
N GLY A 88 4.90 21.79 -16.26
CA GLY A 88 6.05 21.41 -15.45
C GLY A 88 6.45 22.49 -14.44
N GLY A 89 7.21 22.09 -13.41
CA GLY A 89 7.74 23.01 -12.41
C GLY A 89 8.81 22.37 -11.53
N ALA A 90 9.68 23.20 -10.95
CA ALA A 90 10.67 22.72 -9.98
C ALA A 90 10.03 22.60 -8.58
N VAL A 91 10.19 21.45 -7.95
CA VAL A 91 9.79 21.20 -6.55
C VAL A 91 11.06 21.05 -5.73
N SER A 92 11.19 21.82 -4.65
CA SER A 92 12.32 21.73 -3.71
C SER A 92 11.87 21.17 -2.37
N PHE A 93 12.63 20.21 -1.84
CA PHE A 93 12.42 19.68 -0.49
C PHE A 93 13.30 20.42 0.49
N HIS A 94 12.67 20.95 1.54
CA HIS A 94 13.35 21.65 2.62
C HIS A 94 13.05 20.96 3.95
N ILE A 95 14.08 20.66 4.72
CA ILE A 95 13.99 20.12 6.08
C ILE A 95 14.65 21.13 7.02
N ASP A 96 13.91 21.61 8.01
CA ASP A 96 14.37 22.63 8.97
C ASP A 96 14.97 23.88 8.28
N GLY A 97 14.32 24.33 7.21
CA GLY A 97 14.75 25.47 6.40
C GLY A 97 15.87 25.19 5.39
N ARG A 98 16.51 24.01 5.43
CA ARG A 98 17.61 23.66 4.53
C ARG A 98 17.11 22.88 3.32
N LYS A 99 17.47 23.32 2.11
CA LYS A 99 17.17 22.57 0.88
C LYS A 99 18.00 21.29 0.84
N VAL A 100 17.33 20.14 0.75
CA VAL A 100 17.96 18.81 0.72
C VAL A 100 17.83 18.12 -0.64
N ALA A 101 16.81 18.47 -1.43
CA ALA A 101 16.62 17.91 -2.76
C ALA A 101 15.84 18.86 -3.68
N THR A 102 15.87 18.60 -4.97
CA THR A 102 15.03 19.27 -5.98
C THR A 102 14.64 18.26 -7.04
N ALA A 103 13.39 18.32 -7.49
CA ALA A 103 12.82 17.50 -8.55
C ALA A 103 12.11 18.38 -9.58
N GLN A 104 11.95 17.88 -10.80
CA GLN A 104 11.13 18.52 -11.84
C GLN A 104 9.82 17.74 -11.94
N SER A 105 8.68 18.40 -11.73
CA SER A 105 7.38 17.84 -12.08
C SER A 105 7.23 17.88 -13.60
N ARG A 106 6.84 16.76 -14.20
CA ARG A 106 6.55 16.66 -15.64
C ARG A 106 5.07 16.86 -15.89
#